data_AF-A0A357V028-F1
#
_entry.id   AF-A0A357V028-F1
#
_cell.length_a   1.000
_cell.length_b   1.000
_cell.length_c   1.000
_cell.angle_alpha   90.00
_cell.angle_beta   90.00
_cell.angle_gamma   90.00
#
_symmetry.space_group_name_H-M   'P 1'
#
loop_
_entity.id
_entity.type
_entity.pdbx_description
1 polymer ?
#
loop_
_entity_poly.entity_id
_entity_poly.type
_entity_poly.pdbx_seq_one_letter_code
_entity_poly.pdbx_strand_id
1 'polypeptide(L)' 'MPESMSLERRKMLYLLGAELELTPAPQGMRGAIERAKEIVDSTPGAVMLQQ' A
#
# COMPACT_ATOMS: atom_id res chain seq x y z
N MET A 1 1.22 0.15 2.31
CA MET A 1 1.26 1.26 3.30
C MET A 1 2.04 0.81 4.53
N PRO A 2 2.66 1.71 5.31
CA PRO A 2 3.42 1.31 6.50
C PRO A 2 2.51 0.67 7.55
N GLU A 3 2.99 -0.37 8.24
CA GLU A 3 2.26 -1.06 9.32
C GLU A 3 1.94 -0.15 10.53
N SER A 4 2.67 0.97 10.67
CA SER A 4 2.44 2.00 11.68
C SER A 4 1.15 2.81 11.47
N MET A 5 0.46 2.63 10.34
CA MET A 5 -0.84 3.26 10.08
C MET A 5 -1.94 2.69 10.99
N SER A 6 -2.91 3.55 11.33
CA SER A 6 -3.95 3.22 12.31
C SER A 6 -4.79 2.00 11.88
N LEU A 7 -5.26 1.24 12.88
CA LEU A 7 -6.11 0.08 12.65
C LEU A 7 -7.45 0.48 12.05
N GLU A 8 -8.00 1.63 12.46
CA GLU A 8 -9.27 2.18 12.00
C GLU A 8 -9.21 2.47 10.49
N ARG A 9 -8.12 3.08 10.02
CA ARG A 9 -7.92 3.36 8.60
C ARG A 9 -7.83 2.09 7.78
N ARG A 10 -7.09 1.07 8.28
CA ARG A 10 -7.00 -0.24 7.63
C ARG A 10 -8.36 -0.92 7.54
N LYS A 11 -9.13 -0.92 8.63
CA LYS A 11 -10.49 -1.48 8.65
C LYS A 11 -11.41 -0.77 7.66
N MET A 12 -11.37 0.56 7.61
CA MET A 12 -12.17 1.34 6.66
C MET A 12 -11.88 0.95 5.21
N LEU A 13 -10.61 0.85 4.83
CA LEU A 13 -10.21 0.48 3.47
C LEU A 13 -10.61 -0.97 3.13
N TYR A 14 -10.44 -1.89 4.09
CA TYR A 14 -10.88 -3.28 3.92
C TYR A 14 -12.40 -3.38 3.70
N LEU A 15 -13.20 -2.61 4.46
CA LEU A 15 -14.65 -2.55 4.30
C LEU A 15 -15.08 -1.94 2.95
N LEU A 16 -14.24 -1.11 2.33
CA LEU A 16 -14.43 -0.58 0.99
C LEU A 16 -13.97 -1.56 -0.11
N GLY A 17 -13.50 -2.76 0.26
CA GLY A 17 -13.06 -3.79 -0.68
C GLY A 17 -11.61 -3.65 -1.14
N ALA A 18 -10.79 -2.82 -0.47
CA ALA A 18 -9.38 -2.70 -0.80
C ALA A 18 -8.56 -3.86 -0.22
N GLU A 19 -7.67 -4.42 -1.03
CA GLU A 19 -6.59 -5.28 -0.55
C GLU A 19 -5.45 -4.42 0.00
N LEU A 20 -4.98 -4.77 1.20
CA LEU A 20 -3.98 -3.97 1.91
C LEU A 20 -2.66 -4.72 2.00
N GLU A 21 -1.64 -4.16 1.35
CA GLU A 21 -0.27 -4.63 1.51
C GLU A 21 0.48 -3.74 2.51
N LEU A 22 0.99 -4.35 3.58
CA LEU A 22 1.67 -3.66 4.66
C LEU A 22 3.19 -3.74 4.47
N THR A 23 3.86 -2.59 4.61
CA THR A 23 5.32 -2.49 4.54
C THR A 23 5.90 -2.21 5.93
N PRO A 24 7.17 -2.59 6.20
CA PRO A 24 7.81 -2.36 7.49
C PRO A 24 7.75 -0.90 7.94
N ALA A 25 7.39 -0.66 9.21
CA ALA A 25 7.29 0.70 9.75
C ALA A 25 8.59 1.53 9.61
N PRO A 26 9.80 0.96 9.81
CA PRO A 26 11.06 1.73 9.69
C PRO A 26 11.32 2.30 8.29
N GLN A 27 10.77 1.68 7.24
CA GLN A 27 10.91 2.17 5.87
C GLN A 27 9.96 3.33 5.54
N GLY A 28 8.98 3.59 6.42
CA GLY A 28 8.02 4.66 6.28
C GLY A 28 7.30 4.64 4.93
N MET A 29 6.88 5.82 4.47
CA MET A 29 6.18 5.97 3.19
C MET A 29 7.06 5.62 1.99
N ARG A 30 8.39 5.79 2.10
CA ARG A 30 9.31 5.43 1.02
C ARG A 30 9.25 3.94 0.70
N GLY A 31 9.28 3.06 1.72
CA GLY A 31 9.12 1.62 1.52
C GLY A 31 7.77 1.25 0.92
N ALA A 32 6.69 1.97 1.29
CA ALA A 32 5.38 1.77 0.68
C ALA A 32 5.34 2.13 -0.81
N ILE A 33 6.07 3.18 -1.22
CA ILE A 33 6.18 3.58 -2.64
C ILE A 33 7.06 2.59 -3.42
N GLU A 34 8.18 2.14 -2.84
CA GLU A 34 9.04 1.13 -3.44
C GLU A 34 8.26 -0.17 -3.70
N ARG A 35 7.49 -0.63 -2.70
CA ARG A 35 6.62 -1.79 -2.87
C ARG A 35 5.52 -1.56 -3.92
N ALA A 36 4.89 -0.38 -3.95
CA ALA A 36 3.89 -0.05 -4.96
C ALA A 36 4.46 -0.13 -6.40
N LYS A 37 5.72 0.29 -6.61
CA LYS A 37 6.40 0.15 -7.90
C LYS A 37 6.59 -1.32 -8.29
N GLU A 38 7.05 -2.15 -7.35
CA GLU A 38 7.21 -3.59 -7.61
C GLU A 38 5.89 -4.26 -8.02
N ILE A 39 4.77 -3.89 -7.39
CA ILE A 39 3.44 -4.42 -7.76
C ILE A 39 3.09 -4.02 -9.19
N VAL A 40 3.30 -2.76 -9.54
CA VAL A 40 2.99 -2.25 -10.89
C VAL A 40 3.85 -2.93 -11.94
N ASP A 41 5.15 -3.10 -11.67
CA ASP A 41 6.10 -3.74 -12.59
C ASP A 41 5.80 -5.24 -12.77
N SER A 42 5.23 -5.90 -11.76
CA SER A 42 4.92 -7.33 -11.78
C SER A 42 3.48 -7.67 -12.18
N THR A 43 2.58 -6.69 -12.23
CA THR A 43 1.15 -6.90 -12.48
C THR A 43 0.75 -6.32 -13.84
N PRO A 44 0.50 -7.16 -14.86
CA PRO A 44 0.04 -6.70 -16.17
C PRO A 44 -1.24 -5.87 -16.06
N GLY A 45 -1.22 -4.66 -16.61
CA GLY A 45 -2.37 -3.74 -16.59
C GLY A 45 -2.56 -2.96 -15.29
N ALA A 46 -1.66 -3.09 -14.32
CA ALA A 46 -1.67 -2.24 -13.13
C ALA A 46 -1.30 -0.79 -13.48
N VAL A 47 -1.91 0.15 -12.76
CA VAL A 47 -1.69 1.60 -12.92
C VAL A 47 -1.45 2.23 -11.56
N MET A 48 -0.39 3.04 -11.44
CA MET A 48 -0.10 3.84 -10.25
C MET A 48 -0.58 5.29 -10.45
N LEU A 49 -1.46 5.77 -9.57
CA LEU A 49 -2.12 7.09 -9.73
C LEU A 49 -1.24 8.31 -9.41
N GLN A 50 -0.19 8.16 -8.60
CA GLN A 50 0.83 9.19 -8.32
C GLN A 50 0.31 10.55 -7.80
N GLN A 51 -0.58 10.52 -6.78
CA GLN A 51 -1.11 11.71 -6.10
C GLN A 51 -0.22 12.24 -4.97
#